data_AF-A0A920D6G2-F1
#
_entry.id   AF-A0A920D6G2-F1
#
_cell.length_a   1.000
_cell.length_b   1.000
_cell.length_c   1.000
_cell.angle_alpha   90.00
_cell.angle_beta   90.00
_cell.angle_gamma   90.00
#
_symmetry.space_group_name_H-M   'P 1'
#
loop_
_entity.id
_entity.type
_entity.pdbx_description
1 polymer ?
#
loop_
_entity_poly.entity_id
_entity_poly.type
_entity_poly.pdbx_seq_one_letter_code
_entity_poly.pdbx_strand_id
1 'polypeptide(L)'
;MIDLNGFQNFVYSGLVGDREVILRIAHITHRNETLTKAELDFIMFLAESGVKVARPIPSLTGDLFHTIDDAFVVTAFEKALGRNAKIAEESNTFYENIGQLVGKIHKLSLHYTPQHLRYEWNDNALLASFKNYCLSELYNSFDRLTLRYPYRYAT
;
A
#
# COMPACT_ATOMS: atom_id res chain seq x y z
N MET A 1 -17.64 4.09 15.17
CA MET A 1 -16.73 4.00 14.02
C MET A 1 -17.42 4.65 12.82
N ILE A 2 -16.68 5.38 12.00
CA ILE A 2 -17.20 6.07 10.80
C ILE A 2 -16.62 5.37 9.57
N ASP A 3 -17.46 4.91 8.64
CA ASP A 3 -17.02 4.32 7.37
C ASP A 3 -16.40 5.40 6.46
N LEU A 4 -15.26 5.09 5.85
CA LEU A 4 -14.47 5.97 4.99
C LEU A 4 -14.51 5.57 3.50
N ASN A 5 -15.38 4.64 3.09
CA ASN A 5 -15.51 4.18 1.70
C ASN A 5 -14.17 3.69 1.10
N GLY A 6 -13.56 2.68 1.73
CA GLY A 6 -12.20 2.21 1.44
C GLY A 6 -11.95 1.45 0.11
N PHE A 7 -12.77 1.68 -0.91
CA PHE A 7 -12.75 1.06 -2.25
C PHE A 7 -12.64 -0.48 -2.22
N GLN A 8 -11.43 -1.02 -2.09
CA GLN A 8 -11.15 -2.46 -2.01
C GLN A 8 -11.17 -3.02 -0.58
N ASN A 9 -11.16 -2.17 0.45
CA ASN A 9 -11.17 -2.56 1.86
C ASN A 9 -12.34 -1.90 2.57
N PHE A 10 -12.82 -2.52 3.65
CA PHE A 10 -13.67 -1.83 4.62
C PHE A 10 -12.75 -1.00 5.53
N VAL A 11 -12.95 0.32 5.55
CA VAL A 11 -12.07 1.24 6.27
C VAL A 11 -12.91 2.09 7.20
N TYR A 12 -12.54 2.08 8.48
CA TYR A 12 -13.26 2.79 9.51
C TYR A 12 -12.34 3.73 10.28
N SER A 13 -12.79 4.95 10.54
CA SER A 13 -12.21 5.80 11.57
C SER A 13 -12.81 5.45 12.93
N GLY A 14 -11.96 5.38 13.96
CA GLY A 14 -12.36 5.10 15.33
C GLY A 14 -11.53 5.85 16.35
N LEU A 15 -11.86 5.62 17.62
CA LEU A 15 -11.12 6.10 18.78
C LEU A 15 -10.73 4.89 19.64
N VAL A 16 -9.48 4.84 20.08
CA VAL A 16 -8.99 3.91 21.10
C VAL A 16 -8.45 4.76 22.25
N GLY A 17 -9.24 4.89 23.32
CA GLY A 17 -9.05 5.98 24.29
C GLY A 17 -9.17 7.34 23.58
N ASP A 18 -8.17 8.18 23.73
CA ASP A 18 -8.11 9.51 23.09
C ASP A 18 -7.40 9.51 21.73
N ARG A 19 -6.94 8.35 21.24
CA ARG A 19 -6.21 8.25 19.97
C ARG A 19 -7.16 7.96 18.82
N GLU A 20 -7.11 8.81 17.78
CA GLU A 20 -7.78 8.51 16.51
C GLU A 20 -7.03 7.43 15.73
N VAL A 21 -7.77 6.42 15.28
CA VAL A 21 -7.23 5.27 14.55
C VAL A 21 -8.00 5.02 13.26
N ILE A 22 -7.31 4.45 12.28
CA ILE A 22 -7.89 3.93 11.05
C ILE A 22 -7.83 2.40 11.11
N LEU A 23 -8.98 1.75 11.18
CA LEU A 23 -9.12 0.31 11.07
C LEU A 23 -9.34 -0.05 9.61
N ARG A 24 -8.54 -0.98 9.07
CA ARG A 24 -8.67 -1.49 7.71
C ARG A 24 -8.87 -2.99 7.75
N ILE A 25 -9.96 -3.45 7.14
CA ILE A 25 -10.35 -4.84 6.99
C ILE A 25 -10.32 -5.19 5.50
N ALA A 26 -9.45 -6.11 5.12
CA ALA A 26 -9.24 -6.53 3.74
C ALA A 26 -9.62 -8.00 3.58
N HIS A 27 -10.25 -8.38 2.48
CA HIS A 27 -10.48 -9.79 2.17
C HIS A 27 -9.20 -10.47 1.68
N ILE A 28 -8.94 -11.71 2.09
CA ILE A 28 -7.69 -12.45 1.87
C ILE A 28 -7.34 -12.63 0.38
N THR A 29 -8.35 -12.67 -0.50
CA THR A 29 -8.16 -12.76 -1.96
C THR A 29 -7.46 -11.55 -2.57
N HIS A 30 -7.59 -10.38 -1.94
CA HIS A 30 -6.91 -9.16 -2.35
C HIS A 30 -5.65 -8.92 -1.53
N ARG A 31 -5.69 -9.29 -0.25
CA ARG A 31 -4.59 -9.07 0.67
C ARG A 31 -4.48 -10.16 1.73
N ASN A 32 -3.58 -11.09 1.47
CA ASN A 32 -3.26 -12.15 2.42
C ASN A 32 -2.28 -11.69 3.50
N GLU A 33 -2.02 -12.57 4.46
CA GLU A 33 -1.13 -12.29 5.59
C GLU A 33 0.29 -11.94 5.14
N THR A 34 0.87 -12.70 4.21
CA THR A 34 2.25 -12.47 3.73
C THR A 34 2.40 -11.09 3.10
N LEU A 35 1.45 -10.69 2.25
CA LEU A 35 1.43 -9.35 1.66
C LEU A 35 1.19 -8.25 2.69
N THR A 36 0.38 -8.54 3.71
CA THR A 36 0.12 -7.60 4.80
C THR A 36 1.39 -7.39 5.60
N LYS A 37 2.10 -8.46 5.99
CA LYS A 37 3.41 -8.38 6.64
C LYS A 37 4.41 -7.57 5.81
N ALA A 38 4.55 -7.88 4.52
CA ALA A 38 5.45 -7.16 3.62
C ALA A 38 5.15 -5.66 3.52
N GLU A 39 3.87 -5.28 3.54
CA GLU A 39 3.47 -3.86 3.61
C GLU A 39 3.82 -3.23 4.96
N LEU A 40 3.48 -3.89 6.07
CA LEU A 40 3.71 -3.37 7.41
C LEU A 40 5.20 -3.18 7.68
N ASP A 41 6.03 -4.14 7.29
CA ASP A 41 7.50 -4.07 7.40
C ASP A 41 8.05 -2.85 6.66
N PHE A 42 7.56 -2.62 5.44
CA PHE A 42 8.01 -1.49 4.63
C PHE A 42 7.55 -0.14 5.22
N ILE A 43 6.32 -0.04 5.72
CA ILE A 43 5.83 1.17 6.39
C ILE A 43 6.64 1.45 7.65
N MET A 44 6.93 0.42 8.45
CA MET A 44 7.74 0.54 9.65
C MET A 44 9.16 1.01 9.32
N PHE A 45 9.81 0.41 8.32
CA PHE A 45 11.12 0.83 7.82
C PHE A 45 11.14 2.31 7.41
N LEU A 46 10.13 2.76 6.65
CA LEU A 46 10.03 4.17 6.24
C LEU A 46 9.85 5.09 7.45
N ALA A 47 9.01 4.70 8.40
CA ALA A 47 8.73 5.48 9.59
C ALA A 47 9.97 5.60 10.50
N GLU A 48 10.71 4.51 10.68
CA GLU A 48 11.99 4.47 11.40
C GLU A 48 13.09 5.25 10.70
N SER A 49 13.03 5.32 9.36
CA SER A 49 13.90 6.18 8.53
C SER A 49 13.47 7.65 8.51
N GLY A 50 12.52 8.05 9.35
CA GLY A 50 12.06 9.43 9.50
C GLY A 50 11.19 9.95 8.35
N VAL A 51 10.55 9.07 7.58
CA VAL A 51 9.49 9.45 6.64
C VAL A 51 8.18 9.59 7.41
N LYS A 52 7.43 10.67 7.14
CA LYS A 52 6.09 10.86 7.72
C LYS A 52 5.09 9.96 7.01
N VAL A 53 4.90 8.76 7.53
CA VAL A 53 3.89 7.79 7.11
C VAL A 53 2.96 7.46 8.27
N ALA A 54 1.73 7.04 7.99
CA ALA A 54 0.81 6.55 9.02
C ALA A 54 1.34 5.23 9.58
N ARG A 55 1.77 5.21 10.85
CA ARG A 55 2.36 4.02 11.45
C ARG A 55 1.29 2.98 11.75
N PRO A 56 1.56 1.67 11.58
CA PRO A 56 0.67 0.64 12.07
C PRO A 56 0.65 0.66 13.60
N ILE A 57 -0.51 0.36 14.17
CA ILE A 57 -0.74 0.33 15.61
C ILE A 57 -0.87 -1.14 16.03
N PRO A 58 -0.03 -1.61 16.98
CA PRO A 58 -0.18 -2.95 17.52
C PRO A 58 -1.47 -3.07 18.33
N SER A 59 -2.08 -4.24 18.24
CA SER A 59 -3.15 -4.67 19.12
C SER A 59 -2.67 -4.85 20.57
N LEU A 60 -3.61 -5.17 21.49
CA LEU A 60 -3.27 -5.43 22.89
C LEU A 60 -2.33 -6.62 23.09
N THR A 61 -2.29 -7.56 22.15
CA THR A 61 -1.36 -8.70 22.16
C THR A 61 0.00 -8.39 21.55
N GLY A 62 0.19 -7.19 21.00
CA GLY A 62 1.42 -6.77 20.32
C GLY A 62 1.41 -7.02 18.81
N ASP A 63 0.43 -7.74 18.28
CA ASP A 63 0.36 -8.07 16.86
C ASP A 63 -0.09 -6.89 16.02
N LEU A 64 0.52 -6.70 14.84
CA LEU A 64 0.22 -5.61 13.91
C LEU A 64 -0.92 -5.92 12.93
N PHE A 65 -1.33 -7.19 12.83
CA PHE A 65 -2.50 -7.61 12.04
C PHE A 65 -3.15 -8.83 12.69
N HIS A 66 -4.43 -9.07 12.35
CA HIS A 66 -5.21 -10.22 12.81
C HIS A 66 -6.01 -10.80 11.66
N THR A 67 -6.20 -12.13 11.67
CA THR A 67 -7.08 -12.80 10.71
C THR A 67 -8.43 -13.09 11.40
N ILE A 68 -9.54 -12.79 10.71
CA ILE A 68 -10.91 -13.06 11.17
C ILE A 68 -11.57 -14.03 10.18
N ASP A 69 -12.12 -15.11 10.73
CA ASP A 69 -12.85 -16.17 10.00
C ASP A 69 -12.08 -16.74 8.79
N ASP A 70 -10.75 -16.73 8.85
CA ASP A 70 -9.83 -17.11 7.74
C ASP A 70 -10.07 -16.38 6.41
N ALA A 71 -10.90 -15.34 6.41
CA ALA A 71 -11.36 -14.63 5.22
C ALA A 71 -10.88 -13.18 5.18
N PHE A 72 -10.64 -12.58 6.34
CA PHE A 72 -10.30 -11.17 6.45
C PHE A 72 -9.01 -10.93 7.23
N VAL A 73 -8.19 -10.01 6.73
CA VAL A 73 -7.03 -9.49 7.43
C VAL A 73 -7.33 -8.08 7.94
N VAL A 74 -7.18 -7.88 9.25
CA VAL A 74 -7.44 -6.63 9.95
C VAL A 74 -6.13 -5.98 10.35
N THR A 75 -6.02 -4.68 10.09
CA THR A 75 -4.87 -3.83 10.42
C THR A 75 -5.36 -2.52 11.02
N ALA A 76 -4.60 -1.93 11.93
CA ALA A 76 -4.88 -0.61 12.49
C ALA A 76 -3.71 0.34 12.20
N PHE A 77 -4.02 1.59 11.89
CA PHE A 77 -3.03 2.63 11.61
C PHE A 77 -3.36 3.92 12.36
N GLU A 78 -2.34 4.73 12.60
CA GLU A 78 -2.50 6.11 13.04
C GLU A 78 -3.31 6.89 12.00
N LYS A 79 -4.27 7.70 12.45
CA LYS A 79 -4.95 8.62 11.55
C LYS A 79 -4.01 9.77 11.21
N ALA A 80 -3.75 9.94 9.93
CA ALA A 80 -2.93 11.05 9.43
C ALA A 80 -3.62 12.39 9.76
N LEU A 81 -2.84 13.32 10.32
CA LEU A 81 -3.31 14.68 10.59
C LEU A 81 -3.46 15.47 9.29
N GLY A 82 -4.35 16.45 9.31
CA GLY A 82 -4.56 17.37 8.19
C GLY A 82 -5.82 17.05 7.39
N ARG A 83 -5.78 17.31 6.09
CA ARG A 83 -6.92 17.17 5.18
C ARG A 83 -6.51 16.42 3.90
N ASN A 84 -7.51 15.89 3.21
CA ASN A 84 -7.32 15.41 1.85
C ASN A 84 -6.91 16.56 0.93
N ALA A 85 -6.00 16.25 0.00
CA ALA A 85 -5.63 17.14 -1.08
C ALA A 85 -6.79 17.28 -2.06
N LYS A 86 -6.94 18.47 -2.64
CA LYS A 86 -7.88 18.73 -3.73
C LYS A 86 -7.13 18.69 -5.06
N ILE A 87 -7.45 17.68 -5.87
CA ILE A 87 -6.76 17.46 -7.16
C ILE A 87 -6.89 18.71 -8.03
N ALA A 88 -5.77 19.15 -8.60
CA ALA A 88 -5.67 20.34 -9.45
C ALA A 88 -5.98 21.70 -8.79
N GLU A 89 -6.19 21.74 -7.47
CA GLU A 89 -6.43 22.98 -6.71
C GLU A 89 -5.30 23.32 -5.73
N GLU A 90 -4.36 22.40 -5.49
CA GLU A 90 -3.22 22.68 -4.59
C GLU A 90 -2.16 23.58 -5.24
N SER A 91 -1.31 24.18 -4.41
CA SER A 91 -0.22 25.05 -4.87
C SER A 91 0.95 24.28 -5.50
N ASN A 92 1.76 24.96 -6.31
CA ASN A 92 3.00 24.37 -6.86
C ASN A 92 3.92 23.83 -5.76
N THR A 93 4.10 24.58 -4.66
CA THR A 93 4.89 24.13 -3.51
C THR A 93 4.34 22.85 -2.87
N PHE A 94 3.01 22.66 -2.86
CA PHE A 94 2.42 21.42 -2.38
C PHE A 94 2.85 20.22 -3.26
N TYR A 95 2.79 20.37 -4.59
CA TYR A 95 3.23 19.32 -5.51
C TYR A 95 4.75 19.08 -5.46
N GLU A 96 5.55 20.12 -5.29
CA GLU A 96 7.00 19.99 -5.06
C GLU A 96 7.29 19.18 -3.79
N ASN A 97 6.55 19.43 -2.70
CA ASN A 97 6.69 18.68 -1.46
C ASN A 97 6.32 17.20 -1.63
N ILE A 98 5.30 16.87 -2.43
CA ILE A 98 5.00 15.48 -2.79
C ILE A 98 6.16 14.86 -3.55
N GLY A 99 6.71 15.57 -4.55
CA GLY A 99 7.87 15.11 -5.31
C GLY A 99 9.09 14.82 -4.42
N GLN A 100 9.39 15.71 -3.47
CA GLN A 100 10.45 15.51 -2.49
C GLN A 100 10.19 14.30 -1.58
N LEU A 101 8.95 14.11 -1.11
CA LEU A 101 8.56 12.96 -0.30
C LEU A 101 8.74 11.64 -1.07
N VAL A 102 8.25 11.58 -2.31
CA VAL A 102 8.38 10.39 -3.16
C VAL A 102 9.85 10.11 -3.47
N GLY A 103 10.64 11.12 -3.80
CA GLY A 103 12.08 10.98 -4.00
C GLY A 103 12.81 10.46 -2.76
N LYS A 104 12.42 10.92 -1.56
CA LYS A 104 12.95 10.40 -0.30
C LYS A 104 12.59 8.92 -0.11
N ILE A 105 11.34 8.54 -0.35
CA ILE A 105 10.89 7.14 -0.29
C ILE A 105 11.70 6.28 -1.26
N HIS A 106 11.82 6.69 -2.54
CA HIS A 106 12.59 5.95 -3.54
C HIS A 106 14.05 5.73 -3.12
N LYS A 107 14.72 6.77 -2.62
CA LYS A 107 16.12 6.67 -2.17
C LYS A 107 16.27 5.68 -1.00
N LEU A 108 15.33 5.67 -0.06
CA LEU A 108 15.34 4.74 1.06
C LEU A 108 15.06 3.30 0.60
N SER A 109 14.12 3.11 -0.32
CA SER A 109 13.77 1.79 -0.87
C SER A 109 14.96 1.06 -1.51
N LEU A 110 15.95 1.78 -2.05
CA LEU A 110 17.18 1.17 -2.59
C LEU A 110 18.01 0.42 -1.53
N HIS A 111 17.82 0.73 -0.25
CA HIS A 111 18.54 0.13 0.87
C HIS A 111 17.63 -0.76 1.72
N TYR A 112 16.36 -0.93 1.31
CA TYR A 112 15.41 -1.78 2.01
C TYR A 112 15.63 -3.25 1.66
N THR A 113 15.87 -4.09 2.65
CA THR A 113 15.95 -5.54 2.49
C THR A 113 14.64 -6.17 2.98
N PRO A 114 13.75 -6.65 2.09
CA PRO A 114 12.46 -7.19 2.48
C PRO A 114 12.62 -8.54 3.20
N GLN A 115 11.92 -8.70 4.33
CA GLN A 115 11.74 -10.02 4.98
C GLN A 115 10.60 -10.81 4.33
N HIS A 116 9.56 -10.09 3.90
CA HIS A 116 8.43 -10.63 3.17
C HIS A 116 8.32 -9.96 1.81
N LEU A 117 8.11 -10.75 0.75
CA LEU A 117 8.05 -10.24 -0.61
C LEU A 117 6.65 -9.76 -0.97
N ARG A 118 6.59 -8.69 -1.77
CA ARG A 118 5.37 -8.29 -2.49
C ARG A 118 5.45 -8.83 -3.91
N TYR A 119 4.29 -8.97 -4.54
CA TYR A 119 4.22 -9.29 -5.96
C TYR A 119 4.92 -8.21 -6.78
N GLU A 120 5.50 -8.63 -7.90
CA GLU A 120 6.00 -7.70 -8.90
C GLU A 120 4.83 -6.94 -9.54
N TRP A 121 5.13 -5.79 -10.12
CA TRP A 121 4.09 -4.94 -10.72
C TRP A 121 3.34 -5.66 -11.86
N ASN A 122 4.00 -6.57 -12.57
CA ASN A 122 3.44 -7.35 -13.69
C ASN A 122 2.64 -8.59 -13.23
N ASP A 123 2.77 -9.00 -11.97
CA ASP A 123 1.94 -10.05 -11.35
C ASP A 123 0.57 -9.54 -10.90
N ASN A 124 0.26 -8.26 -11.18
CA ASN A 124 -1.06 -7.70 -10.91
C ASN A 124 -2.16 -8.54 -11.60
N ALA A 125 -3.19 -8.95 -10.85
CA ALA A 125 -4.25 -9.82 -11.35
C ALA A 125 -4.98 -9.27 -12.61
N LEU A 126 -5.14 -7.95 -12.72
CA LEU A 126 -5.74 -7.33 -13.91
C LEU A 126 -4.81 -7.43 -15.13
N LEU A 127 -3.50 -7.25 -14.93
CA LEU A 127 -2.51 -7.43 -15.99
C LEU A 127 -2.40 -8.91 -16.40
N ALA A 128 -2.35 -9.82 -15.43
CA ALA A 128 -2.28 -11.26 -15.67
C ALA A 128 -3.52 -11.79 -16.42
N SER A 129 -4.69 -11.21 -16.17
CA SER A 129 -5.95 -11.59 -16.82
C SER A 129 -6.27 -10.83 -18.10
N PHE A 130 -5.42 -9.88 -18.53
CA PHE A 130 -5.68 -9.00 -19.66
C PHE A 130 -6.12 -9.76 -20.94
N LYS A 131 -5.40 -10.82 -21.31
CA LYS A 131 -5.69 -11.63 -22.51
C LYS A 131 -6.93 -12.53 -22.37
N ASN A 132 -7.54 -12.62 -21.19
CA ASN A 132 -8.78 -13.36 -20.98
C ASN A 132 -10.02 -12.48 -21.27
N TYR A 133 -9.87 -11.15 -21.18
CA TYR A 133 -10.98 -10.21 -21.20
C TYR A 133 -10.86 -9.11 -22.27
N CYS A 134 -9.67 -8.85 -22.80
CA CYS A 134 -9.44 -7.82 -23.80
C CYS A 134 -9.35 -8.39 -25.22
N LEU A 135 -9.55 -7.53 -26.23
CA LEU A 135 -9.48 -7.89 -27.64
C LEU A 135 -8.07 -8.34 -28.05
N SER A 136 -8.00 -9.37 -28.90
CA SER A 136 -6.74 -9.96 -29.38
C SER A 136 -5.84 -8.98 -30.13
N GLU A 137 -6.42 -7.98 -30.78
CA GLU A 137 -5.71 -6.89 -31.46
C GLU A 137 -4.78 -6.09 -30.53
N LEU A 138 -5.09 -6.07 -29.23
CA LEU A 138 -4.30 -5.35 -28.22
C LEU A 138 -3.11 -6.16 -27.68
N TYR A 139 -3.04 -7.46 -27.96
CA TYR A 139 -2.07 -8.36 -27.31
C TYR A 139 -0.63 -7.99 -27.63
N ASN A 140 -0.34 -7.64 -28.90
CA ASN A 140 1.01 -7.22 -29.31
C ASN A 140 1.46 -5.94 -28.61
N SER A 141 0.56 -4.99 -28.36
CA SER A 141 0.89 -3.76 -27.64
C SER A 141 1.09 -4.01 -26.15
N PHE A 142 0.26 -4.86 -25.55
CA PHE A 142 0.42 -5.30 -24.16
C PHE A 142 1.76 -5.99 -23.93
N ASP A 143 2.10 -7.00 -24.75
CA ASP A 143 3.36 -7.75 -24.63
C ASP A 143 4.58 -6.84 -24.78
N ARG A 144 4.53 -5.86 -25.69
CA ARG A 144 5.61 -4.87 -25.85
C ARG A 144 5.82 -3.97 -24.63
N LEU A 145 4.77 -3.70 -23.85
CA LEU A 145 4.85 -2.86 -22.65
C LEU A 145 5.27 -3.66 -21.41
N THR A 146 4.88 -4.93 -21.34
CA THR A 146 5.14 -5.78 -20.17
C THR A 146 6.45 -6.55 -20.25
N LEU A 147 6.92 -6.93 -21.44
CA LEU A 147 8.15 -7.72 -21.62
C LEU A 147 9.42 -6.87 -21.76
N ARG A 148 9.33 -5.56 -21.96
CA ARG A 148 10.49 -4.71 -22.30
C ARG A 148 11.35 -4.29 -21.10
N TYR A 149 10.94 -4.64 -19.87
CA TYR A 149 11.69 -4.35 -18.65
C TYR A 149 12.05 -5.62 -17.86
N PRO A 150 12.90 -6.52 -18.38
CA PRO A 150 13.58 -7.48 -17.51
C PRO A 150 14.54 -6.69 -16.61
N TYR A 151 14.30 -6.70 -15.30
CA TYR A 151 15.15 -6.02 -14.32
C TYR A 151 16.59 -6.56 -14.41
N ARG A 152 17.54 -5.64 -14.64
CA ARG A 152 18.95 -5.85 -14.27
C ARG A 152 19.05 -5.60 -12.78
N TYR A 153 19.20 -6.65 -11.98
CA TYR A 153 19.73 -6.48 -10.63
C TYR A 153 21.13 -5.87 -10.77
N ALA A 154 21.33 -4.67 -10.23
CA ALA A 154 22.66 -4.19 -9.94
C ALA A 154 23.16 -5.02 -8.76
N THR A 155 24.08 -5.95 -9.04
CA THR A 155 24.98 -6.58 -8.07
C THR A 155 25.81 -5.56 -7.33
#